data_AF-A0A509L245-F1
#
_entry.id   AF-A0A509L245-F1
#
_cell.length_a   1.000
_cell.length_b   1.000
_cell.length_c   1.000
_cell.angle_alpha   90.00
_cell.angle_beta   90.00
_cell.angle_gamma   90.00
#
_symmetry.space_group_name_H-M   'P 1'
#
loop_
_entity.id
_entity.type
_entity.pdbx_description
1 polymer ?
#
loop_
_entity_poly.entity_id
_entity_poly.type
_entity_poly.pdbx_seq_one_letter_code
_entity_poly.pdbx_strand_id
1 'polypeptide(L)'
;MKTLLKYLPFAGIIAINSLAVAGGYRLEGLKPYVLIISSIVLLNLILAILLKVRSYFPYGVSGIVIIGAFFVCFVPSLGRIYLENAIAGLYLGLFLVAVLPPLFKLDPFTYEFSKKNYPEIITKTDQFRKINIIINYIWAGLFGISIILSIIKYSNDGGIQVIISSVVPIVLLLAVGLPVNIKLPSILMQTTQGEQLHFESIKELFEAMPHGLNKKRAKGVDTIIQFHLTGEEPTEGYLTIKDFECTYTTGIHSNPKTTITSDSRLWLAISNNEVSGDQAFIKKEYTADGDITILLKLGDLFASSTEEEVKEEPREIQFTYKTFKPGQINKIVVFDGGPRNTKFSKTTFMVNHFCRGAKSAGADIEYVKLKDMKINPCTGCYTCWTKTPGECIFQDDMIDLRMKFRKADLIIFASPLYIFNVTGIMKNFLDRLLPNMKPYMLVEDGETKHPHRYPEDKQQGFIVFSAAGFPEVEHNFDGLKAMFRCLHSHSEKTSLMGEFYMPGAELISQPVYAERRERIEQACSNAGEQVVKEGKVNMAFMRAVADAEITQKKFQEQADSFWESLDGKSSYLKSAPKLEYTTDT
;
A
#
# COMPACT_ATOMS: atom_id res chain seq x y z
N MET A 1 8.27 43.75 -19.58
CA MET A 1 7.94 44.39 -18.28
C MET A 1 7.97 43.40 -17.09
N LYS A 2 7.08 42.40 -17.00
CA LYS A 2 7.04 41.48 -15.82
C LYS A 2 8.34 40.72 -15.54
N THR A 3 9.11 40.34 -16.58
CA THR A 3 10.42 39.71 -16.44
C THR A 3 11.44 40.63 -15.78
N LEU A 4 11.46 41.92 -16.15
CA LEU A 4 12.35 42.92 -15.57
C LEU A 4 12.09 43.07 -14.06
N LEU A 5 10.81 43.14 -13.67
CA LEU A 5 10.40 43.26 -12.26
C LEU A 5 10.85 42.08 -11.39
N LYS A 6 10.99 40.88 -11.99
CA LYS A 6 11.46 39.67 -11.29
C LYS A 6 12.93 39.74 -10.91
N TYR A 7 13.76 40.34 -11.77
CA TYR A 7 15.21 40.22 -11.66
C TYR A 7 15.92 41.52 -11.25
N LEU A 8 15.25 42.69 -11.28
CA LEU A 8 15.84 43.96 -10.86
C LEU A 8 16.44 43.94 -9.43
N PRO A 9 15.81 43.32 -8.42
CA PRO A 9 16.38 43.29 -7.07
C PRO A 9 17.74 42.59 -6.98
N PHE A 10 18.00 41.61 -7.85
CA PHE A 10 19.30 40.94 -7.93
C PHE A 10 20.39 41.88 -8.43
N ALA A 11 20.08 42.68 -9.45
CA ALA A 11 20.99 43.73 -9.92
C ALA A 11 21.28 44.76 -8.82
N GLY A 12 20.29 45.06 -7.97
CA GLY A 12 20.46 45.91 -6.80
C GLY A 12 21.49 45.37 -5.81
N ILE A 13 21.40 44.09 -5.42
CA ILE A 13 22.39 43.48 -4.51
C ILE A 13 23.78 43.43 -5.15
N ILE A 14 23.88 43.07 -6.43
CA ILE A 14 25.16 43.04 -7.16
C ILE A 14 25.80 44.43 -7.19
N ALA A 15 25.01 45.48 -7.45
CA ALA A 15 25.48 46.86 -7.43
C ALA A 15 25.97 47.29 -6.03
N ILE A 16 25.22 46.97 -4.97
CA ILE A 16 25.63 47.24 -3.58
C ILE A 16 26.94 46.53 -3.26
N ASN A 17 27.09 45.26 -3.63
CA ASN A 17 28.30 44.49 -3.39
C ASN A 17 29.52 45.10 -4.12
N SER A 18 29.38 45.42 -5.41
CA SER A 18 30.45 46.03 -6.19
C SER A 18 30.89 47.38 -5.64
N LEU A 19 29.93 48.22 -5.22
CA LEU A 19 30.22 49.49 -4.58
C LEU A 19 30.87 49.31 -3.21
N ALA A 20 30.41 48.34 -2.40
CA ALA A 20 30.99 48.05 -1.09
C ALA A 20 32.47 47.64 -1.19
N VAL A 21 32.79 46.77 -2.17
CA VAL A 21 34.17 46.37 -2.48
C VAL A 21 35.01 47.58 -2.92
N ALA A 22 34.50 48.39 -3.86
CA ALA A 22 35.22 49.57 -4.35
C ALA A 22 35.42 50.66 -3.28
N GLY A 23 34.45 50.81 -2.36
CA GLY A 23 34.48 51.78 -1.27
C GLY A 23 35.14 51.29 0.02
N GLY A 24 35.73 50.08 0.02
CA GLY A 24 36.38 49.50 1.19
C GLY A 24 35.47 49.37 2.42
N TYR A 25 34.18 49.09 2.20
CA TYR A 25 33.15 48.90 3.24
C TYR A 25 32.97 50.09 4.20
N ARG A 26 33.33 51.32 3.76
CA ARG A 26 33.17 52.54 4.55
C ARG A 26 31.75 53.10 4.42
N LEU A 27 31.01 53.08 5.52
CA LEU A 27 29.58 53.45 5.56
C LEU A 27 29.31 54.88 5.04
N GLU A 28 30.08 55.88 5.47
CA GLU A 28 29.79 57.29 5.13
C GLU A 28 29.80 57.56 3.62
N GLY A 29 30.74 56.96 2.87
CA GLY A 29 30.81 57.10 1.42
C GLY A 29 29.78 56.25 0.66
N LEU A 30 29.32 55.14 1.25
CA LEU A 30 28.42 54.17 0.58
C LEU A 30 26.93 54.45 0.82
N LYS A 31 26.58 55.12 1.93
CA LYS A 31 25.21 55.51 2.30
C LYS A 31 24.37 56.09 1.14
N PRO A 32 24.79 57.12 0.39
CA PRO A 32 23.95 57.71 -0.65
C PRO A 32 23.65 56.73 -1.79
N TYR A 33 24.62 55.89 -2.17
CA TYR A 33 24.43 54.90 -3.24
C TYR A 33 23.51 53.76 -2.81
N VAL A 34 23.68 53.26 -1.59
CA VAL A 34 22.80 52.21 -1.03
C VAL A 34 21.36 52.70 -0.93
N LEU A 35 21.14 53.96 -0.56
CA LEU A 35 19.81 54.58 -0.55
C LEU A 35 19.20 54.65 -1.95
N ILE A 36 19.94 55.14 -2.95
CA ILE A 36 19.45 55.22 -4.34
C ILE A 36 19.04 53.84 -4.86
N ILE A 37 19.91 52.83 -4.70
CA ILE A 37 19.64 51.47 -5.15
C ILE A 37 18.41 50.90 -4.42
N SER A 38 18.31 51.11 -3.11
CA SER A 38 17.19 50.60 -2.31
C SER A 38 15.87 51.29 -2.64
N SER A 39 15.88 52.58 -2.97
CA SER A 39 14.69 53.29 -3.47
C SER A 39 14.21 52.74 -4.82
N ILE A 40 15.14 52.43 -5.74
CA ILE A 40 14.81 51.78 -7.01
C ILE A 40 14.19 50.39 -6.78
N VAL A 41 14.80 49.60 -5.88
CA VAL A 41 14.31 48.26 -5.52
C VAL A 41 12.95 48.32 -4.82
N LEU A 42 12.71 49.31 -3.95
CA LEU A 42 11.42 49.54 -3.29
C LEU A 42 10.34 49.92 -4.31
N LEU A 43 10.63 50.83 -5.24
CA LEU A 43 9.70 51.18 -6.32
C LEU A 43 9.37 49.96 -7.19
N ASN A 44 10.37 49.12 -7.50
CA ASN A 44 10.17 47.87 -8.22
C ASN A 44 9.28 46.89 -7.45
N LEU A 45 9.44 46.78 -6.12
CA LEU A 45 8.59 45.95 -5.27
C LEU A 45 7.13 46.44 -5.29
N ILE A 46 6.90 47.74 -5.15
CA ILE A 46 5.56 48.35 -5.24
C ILE A 46 4.93 48.03 -6.60
N LEU A 47 5.68 48.22 -7.69
CA LEU A 47 5.19 47.95 -9.03
C LEU A 47 4.92 46.45 -9.26
N ALA A 48 5.74 45.55 -8.68
CA ALA A 48 5.51 44.11 -8.73
C ALA A 48 4.22 43.69 -8.00
N ILE A 49 3.90 44.34 -6.88
CA ILE A 49 2.65 44.15 -6.13
C ILE A 49 1.45 44.64 -6.95
N LEU A 50 1.50 45.88 -7.44
CA LEU A 50 0.41 46.48 -8.23
C LEU A 50 0.09 45.68 -9.50
N LEU A 51 1.11 45.13 -10.15
CA LEU A 51 0.98 44.32 -11.38
C LEU A 51 0.77 42.82 -11.13
N LYS A 52 0.58 42.41 -9.87
CA LYS A 52 0.35 41.01 -9.45
C LYS A 52 1.37 40.04 -10.07
N VAL A 53 2.65 40.34 -9.93
CA VAL A 53 3.72 39.47 -10.45
C VAL A 53 3.72 38.14 -9.69
N ARG A 54 3.38 37.05 -10.39
CA ARG A 54 3.45 35.66 -9.88
C ARG A 54 4.90 35.20 -9.78
N SER A 55 5.57 35.56 -8.68
CA SER A 55 6.94 35.16 -8.32
C SER A 55 7.27 35.64 -6.90
N TYR A 56 7.92 34.81 -6.09
CA TYR A 56 8.37 35.21 -4.75
C TYR A 56 9.70 36.00 -4.74
N PHE A 57 10.49 35.91 -5.82
CA PHE A 57 11.81 36.56 -5.88
C PHE A 57 11.80 38.07 -5.65
N PRO A 58 10.87 38.87 -6.22
CA PRO A 58 10.78 40.29 -5.94
C PRO A 58 10.62 40.60 -4.46
N TYR A 59 9.91 39.77 -3.71
CA TYR A 59 9.61 40.00 -2.30
C TYR A 59 10.81 39.68 -1.42
N GLY A 60 11.38 38.49 -1.55
CA GLY A 60 12.49 38.06 -0.72
C GLY A 60 13.77 38.86 -0.95
N VAL A 61 14.16 39.06 -2.22
CA VAL A 61 15.41 39.76 -2.55
C VAL A 61 15.30 41.25 -2.27
N SER A 62 14.15 41.89 -2.55
CA SER A 62 13.94 43.30 -2.19
C SER A 62 13.92 43.51 -0.68
N GLY A 63 13.35 42.56 0.09
CA GLY A 63 13.36 42.63 1.55
C GLY A 63 14.77 42.73 2.12
N ILE A 64 15.72 41.91 1.62
CA ILE A 64 17.13 41.96 2.02
C ILE A 64 17.77 43.31 1.69
N VAL A 65 17.51 43.86 0.50
CA VAL A 65 18.03 45.18 0.09
C VAL A 65 17.51 46.27 1.01
N ILE A 66 16.21 46.30 1.28
CA ILE A 66 15.56 47.33 2.09
C ILE A 66 16.03 47.25 3.56
N ILE A 67 16.08 46.04 4.13
CA ILE A 67 16.59 45.82 5.50
C ILE A 67 18.08 46.19 5.59
N GLY A 68 18.86 45.83 4.58
CA GLY A 68 20.28 46.20 4.50
C GLY A 68 20.50 47.71 4.45
N ALA A 69 19.71 48.43 3.64
CA ALA A 69 19.72 49.89 3.61
C ALA A 69 19.39 50.50 4.98
N PHE A 70 18.39 49.96 5.67
CA PHE A 70 18.05 50.38 7.03
C PHE A 70 19.26 50.21 7.97
N PHE A 71 19.93 49.06 7.95
CA PHE A 71 21.14 48.86 8.77
C PHE A 71 22.28 49.81 8.41
N VAL A 72 22.54 50.04 7.13
CA VAL A 72 23.56 51.00 6.67
C VAL A 72 23.29 52.42 7.16
N CYS A 73 22.01 52.82 7.24
CA CYS A 73 21.63 54.17 7.62
C CYS A 73 21.54 54.38 9.14
N PHE A 74 20.99 53.40 9.87
CA PHE A 74 20.54 53.58 11.25
C PHE A 74 21.28 52.71 12.27
N VAL A 75 21.93 51.61 11.86
CA VAL A 75 22.59 50.67 12.77
C VAL A 75 24.01 50.36 12.26
N PRO A 76 25.02 51.22 12.52
CA PRO A 76 26.33 51.13 11.88
C PRO A 76 27.03 49.77 11.98
N SER A 77 26.90 49.08 13.12
CA SER A 77 27.46 47.73 13.32
C SER A 77 26.86 46.71 12.35
N LEU A 78 25.54 46.67 12.22
CA LEU A 78 24.83 45.78 11.28
C LEU A 78 25.01 46.22 9.83
N GLY A 79 25.11 47.54 9.58
CA GLY A 79 25.33 48.10 8.25
C GLY A 79 26.66 47.67 7.65
N ARG A 80 27.74 47.64 8.48
CA ARG A 80 29.04 47.12 8.04
C ARG A 80 28.96 45.62 7.72
N ILE A 81 28.35 44.83 8.60
CA ILE A 81 28.17 43.38 8.39
C ILE A 81 27.41 43.10 7.09
N TYR A 82 26.35 43.86 6.81
CA TYR A 82 25.57 43.74 5.58
C TYR A 82 26.41 44.02 4.33
N LEU A 83 27.21 45.10 4.33
CA LEU A 83 28.05 45.46 3.18
C LEU A 83 29.18 44.45 2.95
N GLU A 84 29.76 43.91 4.02
CA GLU A 84 30.80 42.86 3.95
C GLU A 84 30.24 41.52 3.44
N ASN A 85 28.95 41.27 3.63
CA ASN A 85 28.31 39.98 3.35
C ASN A 85 27.10 40.10 2.40
N ALA A 86 27.11 41.07 1.49
CA ALA A 86 25.98 41.35 0.61
C ALA A 86 25.56 40.13 -0.25
N ILE A 87 26.54 39.34 -0.70
CA ILE A 87 26.30 38.08 -1.44
C ILE A 87 25.64 37.02 -0.55
N ALA A 88 26.07 36.87 0.71
CA ALA A 88 25.41 35.99 1.66
C ALA A 88 23.96 36.45 1.94
N GLY A 89 23.73 37.76 1.98
CA GLY A 89 22.40 38.37 2.05
C GLY A 89 21.51 37.98 0.87
N LEU A 90 22.04 37.96 -0.37
CA LEU A 90 21.29 37.46 -1.53
C LEU A 90 20.84 36.02 -1.32
N TYR A 91 21.76 35.14 -0.93
CA TYR A 91 21.43 33.73 -0.70
C TYR A 91 20.47 33.54 0.49
N LEU A 92 20.55 34.39 1.52
CA LEU A 92 19.56 34.43 2.59
C LEU A 92 18.17 34.81 2.07
N GLY A 93 18.07 35.82 1.21
CA GLY A 93 16.80 36.18 0.57
C GLY A 93 16.22 35.03 -0.26
N LEU A 94 17.06 34.33 -1.02
CA LEU A 94 16.66 33.15 -1.79
C LEU A 94 16.28 31.96 -0.92
N PHE A 95 16.99 31.74 0.18
CA PHE A 95 16.66 30.74 1.19
C PHE A 95 15.28 31.00 1.80
N LEU A 96 14.98 32.25 2.17
CA LEU A 96 13.67 32.63 2.69
C LEU A 96 12.57 32.46 1.65
N VAL A 97 12.84 32.75 0.37
CA VAL A 97 11.91 32.48 -0.75
C VAL A 97 11.61 30.99 -0.89
N ALA A 98 12.57 30.12 -0.63
CA ALA A 98 12.35 28.68 -0.63
C ALA A 98 11.59 28.23 0.63
N VAL A 99 11.96 28.68 1.82
CA VAL A 99 11.44 28.13 3.08
C VAL A 99 10.09 28.72 3.50
N LEU A 100 9.87 30.03 3.33
CA LEU A 100 8.69 30.68 3.89
C LEU A 100 7.37 30.27 3.21
N PRO A 101 7.23 30.23 1.88
CA PRO A 101 5.93 29.95 1.27
C PRO A 101 5.34 28.58 1.69
N PRO A 102 6.10 27.46 1.68
CA PRO A 102 5.60 26.17 2.16
C PRO A 102 5.17 26.17 3.64
N LEU A 103 5.84 26.93 4.52
CA LEU A 103 5.45 27.04 5.94
C LEU A 103 4.05 27.66 6.12
N PHE A 104 3.63 28.53 5.20
CA PHE A 104 2.29 29.13 5.18
C PHE A 104 1.30 28.41 4.26
N LYS A 105 1.61 27.16 3.85
CA LYS A 105 0.79 26.36 2.91
C LYS A 105 0.58 27.04 1.54
N LEU A 106 1.49 27.93 1.15
CA LEU A 106 1.54 28.49 -0.20
C LEU A 106 2.37 27.59 -1.11
N ASP A 107 2.13 27.68 -2.42
CA ASP A 107 2.91 26.89 -3.39
C ASP A 107 4.38 27.31 -3.37
N PRO A 108 5.32 26.37 -3.42
CA PRO A 108 6.74 26.69 -3.48
C PRO A 108 7.09 27.42 -4.78
N PHE A 109 8.19 28.18 -4.80
CA PHE A 109 8.56 28.91 -6.02
C PHE A 109 8.83 27.98 -7.22
N THR A 110 9.26 26.75 -6.96
CA THR A 110 9.53 25.69 -7.96
C THR A 110 8.27 25.26 -8.71
N TYR A 111 7.09 25.36 -8.08
CA TYR A 111 5.81 24.98 -8.69
C TYR A 111 5.52 25.78 -9.97
N GLU A 112 5.72 27.10 -9.93
CA GLU A 112 5.50 27.99 -11.09
C GLU A 112 6.48 27.72 -12.25
N PHE A 113 7.66 27.16 -11.96
CA PHE A 113 8.61 26.75 -13.00
C PHE A 113 8.22 25.41 -13.60
N SER A 114 7.93 24.41 -12.76
CA SER A 114 7.55 23.08 -13.20
C SER A 114 6.24 23.10 -13.99
N LYS A 115 5.24 23.90 -13.59
CA LYS A 115 3.90 23.95 -14.21
C LYS A 115 3.92 24.18 -15.73
N LYS A 116 4.97 24.79 -16.28
CA LYS A 116 5.08 25.06 -17.73
C LYS A 116 5.32 23.81 -18.58
N ASN A 117 5.79 22.73 -17.97
CA ASN A 117 6.22 21.52 -18.67
C ASN A 117 5.24 20.35 -18.52
N TYR A 118 4.09 20.58 -17.86
CA TYR A 118 3.10 19.53 -17.58
C TYR A 118 1.69 20.04 -17.92
N PRO A 119 0.78 19.16 -18.37
CA PRO A 119 -0.62 19.51 -18.62
C PRO A 119 -1.33 19.92 -17.34
N GLU A 120 -2.41 20.69 -17.49
CA GLU A 120 -3.07 21.34 -16.36
C GLU A 120 -3.62 20.32 -15.33
N ILE A 121 -4.17 19.20 -15.79
CA ILE A 121 -4.67 18.11 -14.95
C ILE A 121 -3.61 17.57 -13.98
N ILE A 122 -2.38 17.35 -14.46
CA ILE A 122 -1.27 16.88 -13.64
C ILE A 122 -0.86 17.97 -12.64
N THR A 123 -0.84 19.23 -13.07
CA THR A 123 -0.38 20.34 -12.22
C THR A 123 -1.31 20.61 -11.03
N LYS A 124 -2.58 20.21 -11.12
CA LYS A 124 -3.60 20.36 -10.06
C LYS A 124 -3.53 19.28 -8.98
N THR A 125 -2.79 18.18 -9.20
CA THR A 125 -2.67 17.08 -8.24
C THR A 125 -1.91 17.48 -6.98
N ASP A 126 -2.27 16.90 -5.84
CA ASP A 126 -1.48 17.08 -4.61
C ASP A 126 -0.10 16.43 -4.74
N GLN A 127 0.01 15.38 -5.56
CA GLN A 127 1.28 14.74 -5.89
C GLN A 127 2.24 15.74 -6.55
N PHE A 128 1.81 16.46 -7.59
CA PHE A 128 2.61 17.49 -8.26
C PHE A 128 3.07 18.57 -7.28
N ARG A 129 2.19 18.97 -6.36
CA ARG A 129 2.51 19.94 -5.31
C ARG A 129 3.58 19.41 -4.34
N LYS A 130 3.43 18.18 -3.84
CA LYS A 130 4.39 17.51 -2.92
C LYS A 130 5.77 17.38 -3.56
N ILE A 131 5.83 16.99 -4.83
CA ILE A 131 7.09 16.88 -5.59
C ILE A 131 7.80 18.22 -5.66
N ASN A 132 7.07 19.29 -5.97
CA ASN A 132 7.66 20.63 -6.03
C ASN A 132 8.11 21.13 -4.66
N ILE A 133 7.48 20.71 -3.56
CA ILE A 133 7.95 20.99 -2.19
C ILE A 133 9.30 20.31 -1.92
N ILE A 134 9.48 19.04 -2.34
CA ILE A 134 10.77 18.32 -2.21
C ILE A 134 11.88 19.07 -2.97
N ILE A 135 11.63 19.39 -4.24
CA ILE A 135 12.56 20.14 -5.08
C ILE A 135 12.89 21.49 -4.44
N ASN A 136 11.90 22.16 -3.87
CA ASN A 136 12.07 23.43 -3.19
C ASN A 136 12.95 23.33 -1.94
N TYR A 137 12.87 22.25 -1.16
CA TYR A 137 13.79 22.03 -0.04
C TYR A 137 15.21 21.71 -0.49
N ILE A 138 15.40 21.06 -1.64
CA ILE A 138 16.74 20.91 -2.23
C ILE A 138 17.31 22.29 -2.55
N TRP A 139 16.53 23.19 -3.16
CA TRP A 139 16.95 24.58 -3.38
C TRP A 139 17.25 25.32 -2.08
N ALA A 140 16.43 25.16 -1.04
CA ALA A 140 16.72 25.71 0.28
C ALA A 140 18.07 25.22 0.82
N GLY A 141 18.38 23.93 0.68
CA GLY A 141 19.69 23.38 1.02
C GLY A 141 20.84 24.01 0.23
N LEU A 142 20.69 24.13 -1.09
CA LEU A 142 21.70 24.76 -1.95
C LEU A 142 21.92 26.24 -1.59
N PHE A 143 20.85 26.98 -1.28
CA PHE A 143 20.96 28.36 -0.79
C PHE A 143 21.62 28.41 0.58
N GLY A 144 21.30 27.50 1.50
CA GLY A 144 21.95 27.40 2.82
C GLY A 144 23.45 27.15 2.73
N ILE A 145 23.87 26.21 1.86
CA ILE A 145 25.29 25.96 1.56
C ILE A 145 25.93 27.22 0.97
N SER A 146 25.23 27.91 0.06
CA SER A 146 25.72 29.13 -0.56
C SER A 146 25.93 30.28 0.44
N ILE A 147 25.06 30.39 1.47
CA ILE A 147 25.25 31.34 2.58
C ILE A 147 26.54 31.01 3.34
N ILE A 148 26.75 29.74 3.70
CA ILE A 148 27.92 29.29 4.46
C ILE A 148 29.21 29.57 3.66
N LEU A 149 29.24 29.19 2.38
CA LEU A 149 30.37 29.43 1.48
C LEU A 149 30.68 30.92 1.32
N SER A 150 29.66 31.78 1.39
CA SER A 150 29.80 33.23 1.25
C SER A 150 30.34 33.92 2.51
N ILE A 151 30.10 33.36 3.70
CA ILE A 151 30.46 34.00 4.99
C ILE A 151 31.81 33.47 5.53
N ILE A 152 32.09 32.18 5.37
CA ILE A 152 33.27 31.56 5.98
C ILE A 152 34.53 31.85 5.14
N LYS A 153 35.63 32.17 5.83
CA LYS A 153 36.95 32.26 5.21
C LYS A 153 37.58 30.87 5.11
N TYR A 154 37.84 30.41 3.89
CA TYR A 154 38.41 29.09 3.58
C TYR A 154 39.85 29.15 3.11
N SER A 155 40.28 30.28 2.56
CA SER A 155 41.65 30.48 2.09
C SER A 155 42.21 31.83 2.53
N ASN A 156 43.52 31.87 2.76
CA ASN A 156 44.26 33.12 2.95
C ASN A 156 44.64 33.78 1.62
N ASP A 157 44.52 33.06 0.50
CA ASP A 157 44.62 33.61 -0.84
C ASP A 157 43.30 34.31 -1.22
N GLY A 158 43.38 35.62 -1.47
CA GLY A 158 42.20 36.44 -1.78
C GLY A 158 41.51 36.06 -3.10
N GLY A 159 42.25 35.60 -4.11
CA GLY A 159 41.68 35.14 -5.37
C GLY A 159 40.90 33.85 -5.17
N ILE A 160 41.48 32.89 -4.45
CA ILE A 160 40.81 31.63 -4.11
C ILE A 160 39.57 31.87 -3.25
N GLN A 161 39.65 32.78 -2.27
CA GLN A 161 38.50 33.10 -1.42
C GLN A 161 37.33 33.69 -2.23
N VAL A 162 37.60 34.58 -3.19
CA VAL A 162 36.56 35.17 -4.07
C VAL A 162 35.91 34.09 -4.95
N ILE A 163 36.69 33.13 -5.45
CA ILE A 163 36.15 31.99 -6.20
C ILE A 163 35.20 31.18 -5.32
N ILE A 164 35.61 30.86 -4.09
CA ILE A 164 34.80 30.07 -3.15
C ILE A 164 33.51 30.80 -2.74
N SER A 165 33.58 32.11 -2.46
CA SER A 165 32.42 32.87 -1.96
C SER A 165 31.42 33.27 -3.05
N SER A 166 31.87 33.39 -4.31
CA SER A 166 31.06 34.01 -5.38
C SER A 166 30.83 33.09 -6.58
N VAL A 167 31.82 32.29 -6.98
CA VAL A 167 31.74 31.44 -8.18
C VAL A 167 31.19 30.06 -7.83
N VAL A 168 31.72 29.43 -6.78
CA VAL A 168 31.32 28.07 -6.37
C VAL A 168 29.81 27.98 -6.09
N PRO A 169 29.16 28.91 -5.36
CA PRO A 169 27.71 28.93 -5.20
C PRO A 169 26.93 28.97 -6.52
N ILE A 170 27.35 29.80 -7.48
CA ILE A 170 26.68 29.89 -8.80
C ILE A 170 26.82 28.57 -9.55
N VAL A 171 28.03 28.00 -9.58
CA VAL A 171 28.28 26.70 -10.21
C VAL A 171 27.44 25.61 -9.53
N LEU A 172 27.35 25.62 -8.19
CA LEU A 172 26.54 24.68 -7.43
C LEU A 172 25.05 24.77 -7.81
N LEU A 173 24.49 25.98 -7.89
CA LEU A 173 23.08 26.19 -8.26
C LEU A 173 22.80 25.79 -9.71
N LEU A 174 23.73 26.02 -10.63
CA LEU A 174 23.57 25.64 -12.04
C LEU A 174 23.81 24.14 -12.27
N ALA A 175 24.84 23.56 -11.68
CA ALA A 175 25.23 22.16 -11.87
C ALA A 175 24.31 21.18 -11.13
N VAL A 176 23.73 21.59 -10.00
CA VAL A 176 22.83 20.74 -9.21
C VAL A 176 21.39 21.21 -9.34
N GLY A 177 21.11 22.48 -9.10
CA GLY A 177 19.75 23.01 -9.05
C GLY A 177 18.99 22.91 -10.38
N LEU A 178 19.63 23.24 -11.51
CA LEU A 178 18.96 23.17 -12.82
C LEU A 178 18.65 21.73 -13.26
N PRO A 179 19.58 20.75 -13.19
CA PRO A 179 19.25 19.36 -13.46
C PRO A 179 18.16 18.79 -12.54
N VAL A 180 18.20 19.16 -11.25
CA VAL A 180 17.15 18.76 -10.29
C VAL A 180 15.79 19.29 -10.72
N ASN A 181 15.67 20.57 -11.08
CA ASN A 181 14.38 21.12 -11.55
C ASN A 181 13.84 20.46 -12.81
N ILE A 182 14.73 20.04 -13.74
CA ILE A 182 14.31 19.47 -15.02
C ILE A 182 13.99 17.98 -14.89
N LYS A 183 14.84 17.21 -14.20
CA LYS A 183 14.76 15.74 -14.19
C LYS A 183 14.03 15.18 -12.98
N LEU A 184 14.13 15.82 -11.81
CA LEU A 184 13.59 15.25 -10.59
C LEU A 184 12.05 15.14 -10.57
N PRO A 185 11.27 16.11 -11.11
CA PRO A 185 9.82 15.97 -11.08
C PRO A 185 9.33 14.75 -11.87
N SER A 186 9.89 14.46 -13.04
CA SER A 186 9.50 13.29 -13.82
C SER A 186 9.87 11.98 -13.11
N ILE A 187 11.04 11.91 -12.47
CA ILE A 187 11.46 10.75 -11.66
C ILE A 187 10.55 10.54 -10.45
N LEU A 188 10.19 11.62 -9.75
CA LEU A 188 9.35 11.53 -8.56
C LEU A 188 7.90 11.21 -8.88
N MET A 189 7.34 11.73 -9.97
CA MET A 189 6.01 11.34 -10.45
C MET A 189 5.91 9.84 -10.74
N GLN A 190 7.01 9.22 -11.19
CA GLN A 190 7.08 7.78 -11.48
C GLN A 190 7.25 6.88 -10.24
N THR A 191 7.65 7.45 -9.10
CA THR A 191 8.03 6.68 -7.89
C THR A 191 7.09 6.89 -6.71
N THR A 192 6.20 7.88 -6.78
CA THR A 192 5.18 8.14 -5.76
C THR A 192 3.85 7.57 -6.23
N GLN A 193 3.09 6.95 -5.32
CA GLN A 193 1.74 6.43 -5.61
C GLN A 193 0.88 7.57 -6.19
N GLY A 194 0.44 7.39 -7.44
CA GLY A 194 -0.29 8.43 -8.16
C GLY A 194 -1.69 8.62 -7.60
N GLU A 195 -2.19 9.86 -7.58
CA GLU A 195 -3.63 10.10 -7.42
C GLU A 195 -4.34 9.57 -8.67
N GLN A 196 -5.48 8.89 -8.50
CA GLN A 196 -6.29 8.48 -9.63
C GLN A 196 -6.81 9.74 -10.34
N LEU A 197 -6.34 9.94 -11.57
CA LEU A 197 -6.80 11.04 -12.41
C LEU A 197 -8.19 10.70 -12.97
N HIS A 198 -9.09 11.68 -12.90
CA HIS A 198 -10.37 11.63 -13.58
C HIS A 198 -10.31 12.60 -14.76
N PHE A 199 -10.52 12.09 -15.97
CA PHE A 199 -10.44 12.85 -17.21
C PHE A 199 -11.83 13.33 -17.63
N GLU A 200 -11.97 14.60 -17.98
CA GLU A 200 -13.25 15.16 -18.45
C GLU A 200 -13.40 15.08 -19.97
N SER A 201 -12.30 14.85 -20.71
CA SER A 201 -12.27 14.77 -22.18
C SER A 201 -11.19 13.82 -22.70
N ILE A 202 -11.35 13.34 -23.94
CA ILE A 202 -10.37 12.48 -24.61
C ILE A 202 -9.06 13.23 -24.86
N LYS A 203 -9.15 14.53 -25.16
CA LYS A 203 -7.98 15.39 -25.31
C LYS A 203 -7.15 15.42 -24.03
N GLU A 204 -7.78 15.64 -22.89
CA GLU A 204 -7.11 15.68 -21.59
C GLU A 204 -6.48 14.33 -21.22
N LEU A 205 -7.18 13.22 -21.49
CA LEU A 205 -6.65 11.87 -21.34
C LEU A 205 -5.34 11.69 -22.11
N PHE A 206 -5.33 11.95 -23.42
CA PHE A 206 -4.14 11.73 -24.24
C PHE A 206 -3.00 12.73 -23.97
N GLU A 207 -3.31 13.95 -23.51
CA GLU A 207 -2.28 14.88 -23.02
C GLU A 207 -1.62 14.38 -21.72
N ALA A 208 -2.37 13.64 -20.89
CA ALA A 208 -1.87 13.09 -19.62
C ALA A 208 -1.17 11.72 -19.76
N MET A 209 -1.63 10.85 -20.67
CA MET A 209 -1.12 9.47 -20.81
C MET A 209 0.41 9.36 -20.93
N PRO A 210 1.12 10.19 -21.74
CA PRO A 210 2.59 10.18 -21.80
C PRO A 210 3.28 10.31 -20.44
N HIS A 211 2.67 11.04 -19.51
CA HIS A 211 3.19 11.27 -18.17
C HIS A 211 2.79 10.18 -17.16
N GLY A 212 1.81 9.34 -17.51
CA GLY A 212 1.32 8.21 -16.70
C GLY A 212 2.03 6.88 -16.94
N LEU A 213 3.01 6.81 -17.87
CA LEU A 213 3.69 5.56 -18.20
C LEU A 213 4.47 4.99 -17.00
N ASN A 214 4.14 3.76 -16.62
CA ASN A 214 4.90 2.96 -15.66
C ASN A 214 6.18 2.42 -16.31
N LYS A 215 7.28 3.15 -16.16
CA LYS A 215 8.59 2.76 -16.75
C LYS A 215 9.11 1.39 -16.28
N LYS A 216 8.75 0.93 -15.08
CA LYS A 216 9.15 -0.41 -14.61
C LYS A 216 8.44 -1.51 -15.40
N ARG A 217 7.14 -1.35 -15.64
CA ARG A 217 6.31 -2.30 -16.41
C ARG A 217 6.50 -2.16 -17.92
N ALA A 218 7.00 -1.01 -18.40
CA ALA A 218 7.36 -0.79 -19.81
C ALA A 218 8.69 -1.44 -20.25
N LYS A 219 9.37 -2.22 -19.39
CA LYS A 219 10.65 -2.85 -19.74
C LYS A 219 10.47 -3.88 -20.85
N GLY A 220 11.16 -3.66 -21.98
CA GLY A 220 11.07 -4.53 -23.15
C GLY A 220 9.80 -4.32 -23.99
N VAL A 221 9.06 -3.24 -23.75
CA VAL A 221 7.86 -2.87 -24.51
C VAL A 221 8.20 -1.71 -25.45
N ASP A 222 8.52 -2.06 -26.70
CA ASP A 222 8.66 -1.09 -27.80
C ASP A 222 7.50 -1.28 -28.77
N THR A 223 6.56 -0.33 -28.77
CA THR A 223 5.31 -0.47 -29.52
C THR A 223 4.68 0.86 -29.94
N ILE A 224 3.82 0.78 -30.95
CA ILE A 224 2.98 1.88 -31.42
C ILE A 224 1.54 1.41 -31.35
N ILE A 225 0.72 2.14 -30.59
CA ILE A 225 -0.69 1.86 -30.33
C ILE A 225 -1.50 2.96 -30.99
N GLN A 226 -2.22 2.64 -32.05
CA GLN A 226 -3.14 3.55 -32.73
C GLN A 226 -4.49 3.53 -32.02
N PHE A 227 -5.09 4.70 -31.87
CA PHE A 227 -6.46 4.90 -31.41
C PHE A 227 -7.27 5.51 -32.55
N HIS A 228 -8.38 4.86 -32.84
CA HIS A 228 -9.44 5.33 -33.74
C HIS A 228 -10.71 5.49 -32.92
N LEU A 229 -10.92 6.68 -32.36
CA LEU A 229 -12.08 6.98 -31.53
C LEU A 229 -13.16 7.71 -32.32
N THR A 230 -14.40 7.27 -32.15
CA THR A 230 -15.59 7.83 -32.83
C THR A 230 -16.56 8.46 -31.83
N GLY A 231 -17.67 9.06 -32.30
CA GLY A 231 -18.72 9.62 -31.43
C GLY A 231 -18.48 11.06 -30.97
N GLU A 232 -18.64 11.30 -29.67
CA GLU A 232 -18.44 12.55 -28.90
C GLU A 232 -17.28 13.44 -29.35
N GLU A 233 -16.09 12.87 -29.14
CA GLU A 233 -14.80 13.48 -29.33
C GLU A 233 -13.99 12.59 -30.28
N PRO A 234 -14.27 12.64 -31.60
CA PRO A 234 -13.60 11.78 -32.56
C PRO A 234 -12.11 12.12 -32.58
N THR A 235 -11.28 11.09 -32.44
CA THR A 235 -9.84 11.24 -32.27
C THR A 235 -9.09 10.19 -33.08
N GLU A 236 -8.22 10.68 -33.97
CA GLU A 236 -7.16 9.88 -34.59
C GLU A 236 -5.86 10.24 -33.89
N GLY A 237 -5.23 9.28 -33.23
CA GLY A 237 -3.93 9.51 -32.60
C GLY A 237 -3.27 8.22 -32.17
N TYR A 238 -1.98 8.26 -31.93
CA TYR A 238 -1.23 7.10 -31.51
C TYR A 238 -0.26 7.41 -30.38
N LEU A 239 -0.07 6.40 -29.52
CA LEU A 239 0.97 6.38 -28.51
C LEU A 239 2.18 5.61 -29.05
N THR A 240 3.36 6.21 -28.93
CA THR A 240 4.63 5.54 -29.17
C THR A 240 5.28 5.29 -27.82
N ILE A 241 5.54 4.02 -27.50
CA ILE A 241 6.33 3.62 -26.34
C ILE A 241 7.66 3.08 -26.86
N LYS A 242 8.76 3.75 -26.50
CA LYS A 242 10.11 3.37 -26.90
C LYS A 242 11.11 3.86 -25.88
N ASP A 243 12.12 3.04 -25.55
CA ASP A 243 13.22 3.44 -24.65
C ASP A 243 12.71 3.98 -23.28
N PHE A 244 11.65 3.37 -22.74
CA PHE A 244 10.97 3.79 -21.50
C PHE A 244 10.32 5.18 -21.54
N GLU A 245 10.10 5.73 -22.74
CA GLU A 245 9.38 6.98 -22.95
C GLU A 245 8.07 6.71 -23.69
N CYS A 246 7.04 7.48 -23.36
CA CYS A 246 5.77 7.48 -24.07
C CYS A 246 5.54 8.86 -24.67
N THR A 247 5.09 8.93 -25.91
CA THR A 247 4.67 10.17 -26.57
C THR A 247 3.33 9.96 -27.25
N TYR A 248 2.48 10.99 -27.23
CA TYR A 248 1.23 11.01 -27.98
C TYR A 248 1.37 11.90 -29.22
N THR A 249 0.86 11.42 -30.35
CA THR A 249 0.81 12.17 -31.62
C THR A 249 -0.57 12.05 -32.25
N THR A 250 -1.12 13.17 -32.72
CA THR A 250 -2.38 13.19 -33.48
C THR A 250 -2.17 12.71 -34.92
N GLY A 251 -3.12 11.96 -35.45
CA GLY A 251 -3.12 11.41 -36.81
C GLY A 251 -3.01 9.88 -36.85
N ILE A 252 -2.77 9.37 -38.06
CA ILE A 252 -2.70 7.93 -38.33
C ILE A 252 -1.23 7.53 -38.56
N HIS A 253 -0.78 6.51 -37.83
CA HIS A 253 0.54 5.92 -38.05
C HIS A 253 0.48 4.89 -39.20
N SER A 254 1.53 4.83 -40.03
CA SER A 254 1.55 3.96 -41.22
C SER A 254 1.73 2.47 -40.90
N ASN A 255 2.27 2.14 -39.72
CA ASN A 255 2.51 0.77 -39.29
C ASN A 255 2.36 0.62 -37.76
N PRO A 256 1.13 0.71 -37.21
CA PRO A 256 0.90 0.46 -35.79
C PRO A 256 0.99 -1.04 -35.50
N LYS A 257 1.47 -1.40 -34.30
CA LYS A 257 1.45 -2.80 -33.86
C LYS A 257 0.07 -3.23 -33.37
N THR A 258 -0.68 -2.29 -32.81
CA THR A 258 -2.05 -2.49 -32.32
C THR A 258 -2.89 -1.28 -32.67
N THR A 259 -4.11 -1.49 -33.16
CA THR A 259 -5.08 -0.43 -33.43
C THR A 259 -6.33 -0.68 -32.61
N ILE A 260 -6.72 0.27 -31.77
CA ILE A 260 -7.92 0.22 -30.93
C ILE A 260 -9.00 1.10 -31.56
N THR A 261 -10.16 0.52 -31.81
CA THR A 261 -11.34 1.22 -32.36
C THR A 261 -12.46 1.22 -31.34
N SER A 262 -12.89 2.40 -30.88
CA SER A 262 -13.91 2.54 -29.84
C SER A 262 -14.77 3.80 -30.04
N ASP A 263 -15.94 3.85 -29.41
CA ASP A 263 -16.59 5.13 -29.12
C ASP A 263 -15.77 5.91 -28.07
N SER A 264 -15.67 7.22 -28.24
CA SER A 264 -14.91 8.13 -27.36
C SER A 264 -15.46 8.18 -25.94
N ARG A 265 -16.79 8.11 -25.73
CA ARG A 265 -17.36 8.06 -24.37
C ARG A 265 -17.01 6.75 -23.69
N LEU A 266 -17.09 5.64 -24.41
CA LEU A 266 -16.72 4.33 -23.88
C LEU A 266 -15.24 4.30 -23.49
N TRP A 267 -14.37 4.85 -24.34
CA TRP A 267 -12.93 4.87 -24.06
C TRP A 267 -12.57 5.78 -22.87
N LEU A 268 -13.25 6.93 -22.74
CA LEU A 268 -13.11 7.82 -21.60
C LEU A 268 -13.58 7.13 -20.29
N ALA A 269 -14.73 6.46 -20.33
CA ALA A 269 -15.27 5.71 -19.19
C ALA A 269 -14.35 4.54 -18.76
N ILE A 270 -13.75 3.83 -19.73
CA ILE A 270 -12.72 2.81 -19.45
C ILE A 270 -11.51 3.46 -18.76
N SER A 271 -11.04 4.58 -19.27
CA SER A 271 -9.86 5.28 -18.73
C SER A 271 -10.10 5.88 -17.34
N ASN A 272 -11.36 6.18 -17.00
CA ASN A 272 -11.78 6.64 -15.67
C ASN A 272 -12.14 5.50 -14.70
N ASN A 273 -11.97 4.22 -15.09
CA ASN A 273 -12.36 3.03 -14.33
C ASN A 273 -13.87 2.90 -14.04
N GLU A 274 -14.73 3.54 -14.85
CA GLU A 274 -16.18 3.43 -14.73
C GLU A 274 -16.73 2.19 -15.44
N VAL A 275 -16.06 1.79 -16.51
CA VAL A 275 -16.35 0.59 -17.31
C VAL A 275 -15.10 -0.27 -17.38
N SER A 276 -15.22 -1.58 -17.17
CA SER A 276 -14.06 -2.46 -17.29
C SER A 276 -13.74 -2.74 -18.76
N GLY A 277 -12.50 -2.48 -19.15
CA GLY A 277 -12.04 -2.61 -20.53
C GLY A 277 -12.03 -4.05 -21.04
N ASP A 278 -11.83 -5.04 -20.17
CA ASP A 278 -11.90 -6.46 -20.52
C ASP A 278 -13.34 -6.89 -20.84
N GLN A 279 -14.33 -6.47 -20.03
CA GLN A 279 -15.73 -6.80 -20.26
C GLN A 279 -16.28 -6.11 -21.50
N ALA A 280 -15.94 -4.84 -21.72
CA ALA A 280 -16.33 -4.11 -22.93
C ALA A 280 -15.74 -4.76 -24.20
N PHE A 281 -14.52 -5.28 -24.14
CA PHE A 281 -13.91 -6.02 -25.24
C PHE A 281 -14.62 -7.35 -25.52
N ILE A 282 -14.90 -8.15 -24.48
CA ILE A 282 -15.60 -9.45 -24.59
C ILE A 282 -17.01 -9.25 -25.18
N LYS A 283 -17.71 -8.18 -24.78
CA LYS A 283 -19.01 -7.80 -25.31
C LYS A 283 -18.95 -7.19 -26.71
N LYS A 284 -17.75 -6.99 -27.27
CA LYS A 284 -17.48 -6.38 -28.59
C LYS A 284 -17.97 -4.93 -28.69
N GLU A 285 -17.94 -4.21 -27.57
CA GLU A 285 -18.30 -2.78 -27.51
C GLU A 285 -17.18 -1.88 -28.08
N TYR A 286 -15.95 -2.39 -28.11
CA TYR A 286 -14.83 -1.87 -28.89
C TYR A 286 -14.02 -3.02 -29.50
N THR A 287 -13.15 -2.73 -30.47
CA THR A 287 -12.31 -3.72 -31.14
C THR A 287 -10.83 -3.34 -31.09
N ALA A 288 -9.97 -4.34 -31.21
CA ALA A 288 -8.53 -4.16 -31.35
C ALA A 288 -7.98 -5.08 -32.44
N ASP A 289 -7.19 -4.53 -33.36
CA ASP A 289 -6.54 -5.23 -34.46
C ASP A 289 -5.02 -5.22 -34.28
N GLY A 290 -4.33 -6.26 -34.75
CA GLY A 290 -2.88 -6.42 -34.62
C GLY A 290 -2.48 -7.27 -33.40
N ASP A 291 -1.46 -6.85 -32.66
CA ASP A 291 -0.97 -7.55 -31.47
C ASP A 291 -1.83 -7.21 -30.24
N ILE A 292 -2.79 -8.09 -29.94
CA ILE A 292 -3.76 -7.94 -28.86
C ILE A 292 -3.11 -8.08 -27.47
N THR A 293 -1.91 -8.66 -27.36
CA THR A 293 -1.23 -8.81 -26.06
C THR A 293 -0.86 -7.46 -25.44
N ILE A 294 -0.73 -6.41 -26.27
CA ILE A 294 -0.49 -5.04 -25.82
C ILE A 294 -1.73 -4.46 -25.11
N LEU A 295 -2.93 -4.83 -25.54
CA LEU A 295 -4.18 -4.40 -24.89
C LEU A 295 -4.26 -4.95 -23.46
N LEU A 296 -3.87 -6.22 -23.26
CA LEU A 296 -3.83 -6.86 -21.94
C LEU A 296 -2.82 -6.19 -20.99
N LYS A 297 -1.75 -5.62 -21.54
CA LYS A 297 -0.72 -4.89 -20.78
C LYS A 297 -1.03 -3.40 -20.63
N LEU A 298 -2.05 -2.87 -21.28
CA LEU A 298 -2.30 -1.42 -21.31
C LEU A 298 -2.64 -0.89 -19.91
N GLY A 299 -3.42 -1.65 -19.14
CA GLY A 299 -3.68 -1.36 -17.72
C GLY A 299 -2.39 -1.31 -16.92
N ASP A 300 -1.51 -2.31 -17.07
CA ASP A 300 -0.21 -2.34 -16.41
C ASP A 300 0.72 -1.18 -16.78
N LEU A 301 0.64 -0.70 -18.03
CA LEU A 301 1.50 0.36 -18.53
C LEU A 301 1.09 1.75 -18.05
N PHE A 302 -0.19 1.99 -17.75
CA PHE A 302 -0.72 3.34 -17.47
C PHE A 302 -1.58 3.45 -16.20
N ALA A 303 -1.84 2.35 -15.48
CA ALA A 303 -2.51 2.43 -14.18
C ALA A 303 -1.64 3.24 -13.20
N SER A 304 -2.28 4.21 -12.53
CA SER A 304 -1.70 4.85 -11.35
C SER A 304 -1.36 3.75 -10.35
N SER A 305 -0.17 3.79 -9.78
CA SER A 305 0.24 2.97 -8.65
C SER A 305 -0.53 3.33 -7.35
N THR A 306 -1.86 3.42 -7.43
CA THR A 306 -2.76 3.19 -6.30
C THR A 306 -2.82 1.71 -5.92
N GLU A 307 -2.16 0.84 -6.69
CA GLU A 307 -1.69 -0.44 -6.19
C GLU A 307 -0.60 -0.19 -5.12
N GLU A 308 -1.03 0.04 -3.87
CA GLU A 308 -0.55 -0.87 -2.82
C GLU A 308 -0.58 -2.28 -3.40
N GLU A 309 0.37 -3.16 -3.07
CA GLU A 309 0.21 -4.58 -3.38
C GLU A 309 -1.08 -5.10 -2.73
N VAL A 310 -2.21 -4.90 -3.41
CA VAL A 310 -3.42 -5.64 -3.26
C VAL A 310 -3.05 -6.96 -3.92
N LYS A 311 -2.47 -7.85 -3.11
CA LYS A 311 -2.84 -9.27 -3.21
C LYS A 311 -4.34 -9.27 -3.52
N GLU A 312 -4.75 -9.86 -4.62
CA GLU A 312 -6.17 -10.12 -4.88
C GLU A 312 -6.71 -10.91 -3.67
N GLU A 313 -7.10 -10.24 -2.58
CA GLU A 313 -8.09 -10.80 -1.70
C GLU A 313 -9.37 -10.73 -2.54
N PRO A 314 -9.99 -11.87 -2.88
CA PRO A 314 -11.28 -11.86 -3.56
C PRO A 314 -12.21 -10.97 -2.73
N ARG A 315 -13.15 -10.27 -3.38
CA ARG A 315 -14.25 -9.59 -2.68
C ARG A 315 -15.08 -10.62 -1.90
N GLU A 316 -14.57 -11.13 -0.79
CA GLU A 316 -15.36 -11.69 0.28
C GLU A 316 -16.15 -10.51 0.85
N ILE A 317 -17.47 -10.62 0.80
CA ILE A 317 -18.32 -9.98 1.81
C ILE A 317 -17.64 -10.27 3.14
N GLN A 318 -17.08 -9.24 3.80
CA GLN A 318 -16.27 -9.43 4.99
C GLN A 318 -17.14 -10.12 6.06
N PHE A 319 -16.89 -11.41 6.29
CA PHE A 319 -17.73 -12.22 7.17
C PHE A 319 -17.74 -11.59 8.57
N THR A 320 -18.93 -11.33 9.10
CA THR A 320 -19.05 -10.70 10.42
C THR A 320 -19.05 -11.78 11.50
N TYR A 321 -17.94 -11.88 12.24
CA TYR A 321 -17.80 -12.81 13.34
C TYR A 321 -18.68 -12.43 14.53
N LYS A 322 -19.26 -13.45 15.19
CA LYS A 322 -20.06 -13.26 16.40
C LYS A 322 -19.18 -12.74 17.53
N THR A 323 -19.73 -11.81 18.30
CA THR A 323 -19.15 -11.33 19.55
C THR A 323 -20.08 -11.63 20.72
N PHE A 324 -19.48 -11.72 21.91
CA PHE A 324 -20.13 -11.95 23.18
C PHE A 324 -19.79 -10.81 24.14
N LYS A 325 -20.50 -10.71 25.26
CA LYS A 325 -20.18 -9.71 26.26
C LYS A 325 -18.81 -10.04 26.91
N PRO A 326 -18.02 -9.03 27.30
CA PRO A 326 -16.82 -9.20 28.10
C PRO A 326 -17.04 -10.14 29.29
N GLY A 327 -16.16 -11.12 29.49
CA GLY A 327 -16.22 -12.10 30.59
C GLY A 327 -17.29 -13.20 30.43
N GLN A 328 -18.01 -13.27 29.32
CA GLN A 328 -19.03 -14.31 29.09
C GLN A 328 -18.40 -15.69 28.75
N ILE A 329 -17.17 -15.72 28.24
CA ILE A 329 -16.45 -16.94 27.86
C ILE A 329 -15.57 -17.39 29.02
N ASN A 330 -16.02 -18.41 29.76
CA ASN A 330 -15.32 -18.97 30.92
C ASN A 330 -14.95 -20.44 30.71
N LYS A 331 -15.79 -21.23 30.05
CA LYS A 331 -15.51 -22.65 29.73
C LYS A 331 -15.24 -22.84 28.25
N ILE A 332 -14.03 -23.30 27.91
CA ILE A 332 -13.62 -23.59 26.54
C ILE A 332 -13.40 -25.10 26.39
N VAL A 333 -14.00 -25.70 25.38
CA VAL A 333 -13.78 -27.13 25.05
C VAL A 333 -13.13 -27.23 23.69
N VAL A 334 -11.95 -27.87 23.65
CA VAL A 334 -11.23 -28.16 22.41
C VAL A 334 -11.57 -29.56 21.94
N PHE A 335 -12.02 -29.67 20.68
CA PHE A 335 -12.12 -30.93 19.96
C PHE A 335 -11.02 -30.97 18.88
N ASP A 336 -9.98 -31.79 19.10
CA ASP A 336 -8.85 -31.96 18.18
C ASP A 336 -9.03 -33.24 17.36
N GLY A 337 -9.33 -33.06 16.07
CA GLY A 337 -9.46 -34.12 15.06
C GLY A 337 -8.15 -34.50 14.37
N GLY A 338 -7.02 -33.88 14.72
CA GLY A 338 -5.74 -34.19 14.12
C GLY A 338 -5.25 -35.60 14.47
N PRO A 339 -4.76 -36.40 13.50
CA PRO A 339 -4.26 -37.76 13.78
C PRO A 339 -2.86 -37.75 14.41
N ARG A 340 -2.08 -36.67 14.23
CA ARG A 340 -0.74 -36.51 14.79
C ARG A 340 -0.81 -36.32 16.31
N ASN A 341 0.21 -36.82 17.01
CA ASN A 341 0.42 -36.51 18.42
C ASN A 341 0.62 -34.99 18.59
N THR A 342 0.17 -34.47 19.74
CA THR A 342 0.13 -33.03 20.04
C THR A 342 1.50 -32.35 19.89
N LYS A 343 2.59 -33.05 20.19
CA LYS A 343 3.98 -32.55 20.04
C LYS A 343 4.36 -32.16 18.60
N PHE A 344 3.78 -32.81 17.59
CA PHE A 344 4.17 -32.63 16.19
C PHE A 344 3.11 -31.92 15.35
N SER A 345 1.92 -31.71 15.91
CA SER A 345 0.78 -31.11 15.21
C SER A 345 0.89 -29.58 15.19
N LYS A 346 0.90 -28.98 13.99
CA LYS A 346 0.95 -27.52 13.80
C LYS A 346 -0.38 -26.85 14.13
N THR A 347 -1.49 -27.55 13.91
CA THR A 347 -2.81 -27.11 14.38
C THR A 347 -2.85 -27.07 15.91
N THR A 348 -2.39 -28.14 16.57
CA THR A 348 -2.34 -28.22 18.04
C THR A 348 -1.38 -27.17 18.62
N PHE A 349 -0.30 -26.84 17.93
CA PHE A 349 0.58 -25.75 18.29
C PHE A 349 -0.18 -24.43 18.44
N MET A 350 -0.94 -23.99 17.42
CA MET A 350 -1.76 -22.77 17.52
C MET A 350 -2.75 -22.83 18.69
N VAL A 351 -3.48 -23.95 18.80
CA VAL A 351 -4.49 -24.15 19.83
C VAL A 351 -3.88 -24.08 21.22
N ASN A 352 -2.70 -24.64 21.44
CA ASN A 352 -2.02 -24.60 22.73
C ASN A 352 -1.66 -23.16 23.13
N HIS A 353 -1.18 -22.34 22.19
CA HIS A 353 -0.89 -20.94 22.46
C HIS A 353 -2.16 -20.13 22.73
N PHE A 354 -3.24 -20.39 21.98
CA PHE A 354 -4.54 -19.81 22.27
C PHE A 354 -5.05 -20.19 23.66
N CYS A 355 -5.01 -21.48 24.01
CA CYS A 355 -5.41 -21.95 25.34
C CYS A 355 -4.55 -21.38 26.46
N ARG A 356 -3.26 -21.10 26.23
CA ARG A 356 -2.40 -20.43 27.22
C ARG A 356 -2.88 -19.01 27.52
N GLY A 357 -3.16 -18.22 26.50
CA GLY A 357 -3.72 -16.87 26.67
C GLY A 357 -5.12 -16.87 27.29
N ALA A 358 -5.97 -17.83 26.91
CA ALA A 358 -7.29 -17.96 27.52
C ALA A 358 -7.20 -18.34 29.01
N LYS A 359 -6.29 -19.25 29.37
CA LYS A 359 -6.03 -19.61 30.78
C LYS A 359 -5.47 -18.45 31.59
N SER A 360 -4.57 -17.65 31.04
CA SER A 360 -4.04 -16.46 31.75
C SER A 360 -5.13 -15.41 32.01
N ALA A 361 -6.19 -15.40 31.20
CA ALA A 361 -7.39 -14.59 31.40
C ALA A 361 -8.46 -15.23 32.31
N GLY A 362 -8.23 -16.45 32.82
CA GLY A 362 -9.11 -17.11 33.80
C GLY A 362 -10.09 -18.15 33.23
N ALA A 363 -9.99 -18.53 31.95
CA ALA A 363 -10.86 -19.56 31.39
C ALA A 363 -10.47 -20.98 31.83
N ASP A 364 -11.48 -21.80 32.13
CA ASP A 364 -11.38 -23.25 32.27
C ASP A 364 -11.31 -23.90 30.88
N ILE A 365 -10.31 -24.75 30.66
CA ILE A 365 -10.06 -25.37 29.36
C ILE A 365 -10.10 -26.88 29.49
N GLU A 366 -11.00 -27.50 28.75
CA GLU A 366 -11.07 -28.94 28.58
C GLU A 366 -10.58 -29.33 27.17
N TYR A 367 -9.62 -30.25 27.09
CA TYR A 367 -9.01 -30.65 25.81
C TYR A 367 -9.36 -32.09 25.48
N VAL A 368 -9.98 -32.32 24.32
CA VAL A 368 -10.37 -33.65 23.84
C VAL A 368 -9.67 -33.95 22.52
N LYS A 369 -8.90 -35.03 22.51
CA LYS A 369 -8.30 -35.58 21.29
C LYS A 369 -9.22 -36.66 20.71
N LEU A 370 -9.88 -36.35 19.59
CA LEU A 370 -10.92 -37.22 19.01
C LEU A 370 -10.37 -38.57 18.52
N LYS A 371 -9.10 -38.64 18.11
CA LYS A 371 -8.47 -39.90 17.67
C LYS A 371 -8.39 -40.95 18.79
N ASP A 372 -8.43 -40.51 20.04
CA ASP A 372 -8.34 -41.37 21.22
C ASP A 372 -9.74 -41.77 21.72
N MET A 373 -10.80 -41.34 21.02
CA MET A 373 -12.20 -41.61 21.35
C MET A 373 -12.80 -42.63 20.37
N LYS A 374 -13.74 -43.44 20.84
CA LYS A 374 -14.57 -44.31 20.01
C LYS A 374 -15.76 -43.51 19.48
N ILE A 375 -15.72 -43.17 18.19
CA ILE A 375 -16.79 -42.43 17.51
C ILE A 375 -17.19 -43.21 16.26
N ASN A 376 -18.38 -43.81 16.27
CA ASN A 376 -18.91 -44.47 15.08
C ASN A 376 -19.43 -43.43 14.07
N PRO A 377 -19.28 -43.67 12.76
CA PRO A 377 -19.86 -42.81 11.73
C PRO A 377 -21.39 -42.74 11.87
N CYS A 378 -21.98 -41.58 11.58
CA CYS A 378 -23.44 -41.46 11.52
C CYS A 378 -23.99 -42.34 10.40
N THR A 379 -25.03 -43.13 10.68
CA THR A 379 -25.69 -43.99 9.69
C THR A 379 -26.95 -43.38 9.07
N GLY A 380 -27.30 -42.14 9.43
CA GLY A 380 -28.50 -41.48 8.90
C GLY A 380 -29.82 -42.16 9.29
N CYS A 381 -29.84 -42.97 10.35
CA CYS A 381 -31.04 -43.73 10.74
C CYS A 381 -32.16 -42.88 11.38
N TYR A 382 -31.90 -41.61 11.69
CA TYR A 382 -32.81 -40.65 12.34
C TYR A 382 -33.47 -41.12 13.66
N THR A 383 -32.98 -42.18 14.29
CA THR A 383 -33.54 -42.68 15.55
C THR A 383 -33.47 -41.63 16.67
N CYS A 384 -32.41 -40.81 16.68
CA CYS A 384 -32.25 -39.67 17.59
C CYS A 384 -33.25 -38.53 17.39
N TRP A 385 -34.06 -38.56 16.34
CA TRP A 385 -35.19 -37.65 16.13
C TRP A 385 -36.53 -38.35 16.31
N THR A 386 -36.64 -39.62 15.93
CA THR A 386 -37.92 -40.32 15.80
C THR A 386 -38.27 -41.20 17.00
N LYS A 387 -37.37 -42.10 17.43
CA LYS A 387 -37.66 -43.10 18.49
C LYS A 387 -37.05 -42.74 19.83
N THR A 388 -35.86 -42.15 19.83
CA THR A 388 -35.13 -41.75 21.04
C THR A 388 -34.71 -40.27 20.94
N PRO A 389 -35.64 -39.31 21.02
CA PRO A 389 -35.34 -37.91 20.75
C PRO A 389 -34.19 -37.37 21.61
N GLY A 390 -33.09 -36.95 20.97
CA GLY A 390 -31.88 -36.44 21.64
C GLY A 390 -30.83 -37.49 22.00
N GLU A 391 -31.13 -38.77 21.80
CA GLU A 391 -30.24 -39.89 22.13
C GLU A 391 -29.94 -40.73 20.89
N CYS A 392 -28.68 -41.11 20.71
CA CYS A 392 -28.29 -41.93 19.58
C CYS A 392 -28.20 -43.41 19.95
N ILE A 393 -28.39 -44.29 18.97
CA ILE A 393 -28.36 -45.75 19.14
C ILE A 393 -26.97 -46.30 19.50
N PHE A 394 -25.89 -45.62 19.08
CA PHE A 394 -24.54 -46.08 19.44
C PHE A 394 -24.21 -45.64 20.85
N GLN A 395 -23.82 -46.63 21.65
CA GLN A 395 -23.26 -46.46 22.99
C GLN A 395 -21.74 -46.30 22.85
N ASP A 396 -21.34 -45.10 22.43
CA ASP A 396 -19.96 -44.70 22.21
C ASP A 396 -19.67 -43.35 22.88
N ASP A 397 -18.44 -42.86 22.77
CA ASP A 397 -17.98 -41.70 23.54
C ASP A 397 -18.72 -40.40 23.16
N MET A 398 -19.51 -40.39 22.08
CA MET A 398 -20.34 -39.24 21.70
C MET A 398 -21.33 -38.83 22.78
N ILE A 399 -21.72 -39.72 23.69
CA ILE A 399 -22.60 -39.36 24.82
C ILE A 399 -21.93 -38.27 25.66
N ASP A 400 -20.70 -38.51 26.09
CA ASP A 400 -19.92 -37.57 26.89
C ASP A 400 -19.49 -36.35 26.07
N LEU A 401 -19.08 -36.57 24.81
CA LEU A 401 -18.64 -35.48 23.94
C LEU A 401 -19.76 -34.47 23.65
N ARG A 402 -21.01 -34.92 23.46
CA ARG A 402 -22.17 -34.03 23.31
C ARG A 402 -22.43 -33.24 24.58
N MET A 403 -22.28 -33.84 25.75
CA MET A 403 -22.43 -33.13 27.03
C MET A 403 -21.36 -32.05 27.21
N LYS A 404 -20.10 -32.34 26.85
CA LYS A 404 -19.02 -31.34 26.85
C LYS A 404 -19.31 -30.21 25.85
N PHE A 405 -19.75 -30.56 24.65
CA PHE A 405 -20.14 -29.60 23.61
C PHE A 405 -21.22 -28.64 24.13
N ARG A 406 -22.32 -29.15 24.67
CA ARG A 406 -23.46 -28.34 25.17
C ARG A 406 -23.10 -27.41 26.33
N LYS A 407 -22.17 -27.83 27.19
CA LYS A 407 -21.75 -27.06 28.38
C LYS A 407 -20.68 -26.01 28.11
N ALA A 408 -20.10 -25.98 26.92
CA ALA A 408 -19.06 -25.03 26.55
C ALA A 408 -19.62 -23.61 26.35
N ASP A 409 -18.79 -22.61 26.59
CA ASP A 409 -19.08 -21.22 26.21
C ASP A 409 -18.46 -20.95 24.83
N LEU A 410 -17.27 -21.53 24.64
CA LEU A 410 -16.51 -21.50 23.40
C LEU A 410 -16.06 -22.91 23.03
N ILE A 411 -16.31 -23.29 21.78
CA ILE A 411 -15.86 -24.54 21.19
C ILE A 411 -14.67 -24.27 20.28
N ILE A 412 -13.59 -25.04 20.41
CA ILE A 412 -12.47 -24.97 19.48
C ILE A 412 -12.50 -26.22 18.60
N PHE A 413 -12.75 -26.03 17.30
CA PHE A 413 -12.58 -27.08 16.30
C PHE A 413 -11.16 -27.04 15.75
N ALA A 414 -10.33 -27.97 16.20
CA ALA A 414 -8.96 -28.11 15.74
C ALA A 414 -8.88 -29.28 14.75
N SER A 415 -8.68 -28.99 13.47
CA SER A 415 -8.47 -30.02 12.46
C SER A 415 -7.41 -29.55 11.47
N PRO A 416 -6.35 -30.32 11.19
CA PRO A 416 -5.48 -30.02 10.06
C PRO A 416 -6.27 -30.10 8.75
N LEU A 417 -5.80 -29.40 7.72
CA LEU A 417 -6.43 -29.38 6.40
C LEU A 417 -6.03 -30.64 5.62
N TYR A 418 -6.94 -31.61 5.55
CA TYR A 418 -6.72 -32.88 4.85
C TYR A 418 -7.67 -32.94 3.66
N ILE A 419 -7.12 -32.99 2.44
CA ILE A 419 -7.89 -32.94 1.19
C ILE A 419 -8.91 -31.78 1.23
N PHE A 420 -8.39 -30.57 1.46
CA PHE A 420 -9.14 -29.30 1.45
C PHE A 420 -10.32 -29.21 2.43
N ASN A 421 -10.36 -30.07 3.46
CA ASN A 421 -11.41 -30.06 4.48
C ASN A 421 -10.92 -30.54 5.87
N VAL A 422 -11.84 -30.70 6.81
CA VAL A 422 -11.59 -31.35 8.10
C VAL A 422 -11.20 -32.81 7.91
N THR A 423 -10.51 -33.35 8.90
CA THR A 423 -10.21 -34.79 8.99
C THR A 423 -11.49 -35.63 9.08
N GLY A 424 -11.43 -36.89 8.62
CA GLY A 424 -12.57 -37.81 8.68
C GLY A 424 -13.11 -38.03 10.12
N ILE A 425 -12.23 -38.05 11.12
CA ILE A 425 -12.66 -38.18 12.53
C ILE A 425 -13.40 -36.94 13.04
N MET A 426 -12.96 -35.74 12.64
CA MET A 426 -13.69 -34.49 12.93
C MET A 426 -15.05 -34.49 12.24
N LYS A 427 -15.12 -34.95 10.98
CA LYS A 427 -16.40 -35.05 10.26
C LYS A 427 -17.36 -36.03 10.92
N ASN A 428 -16.87 -37.19 11.35
CA ASN A 428 -17.66 -38.16 12.12
C ASN A 428 -18.22 -37.54 13.41
N PHE A 429 -17.39 -36.79 14.14
CA PHE A 429 -17.84 -36.07 15.33
C PHE A 429 -18.96 -35.04 15.02
N LEU A 430 -18.76 -34.19 14.00
CA LEU A 430 -19.72 -33.18 13.58
C LEU A 430 -21.06 -33.80 13.13
N ASP A 431 -21.03 -34.87 12.33
CA ASP A 431 -22.24 -35.56 11.85
C ASP A 431 -23.05 -36.20 12.98
N ARG A 432 -22.39 -36.46 14.12
CA ARG A 432 -22.97 -37.07 15.32
C ARG A 432 -23.52 -36.03 16.31
N LEU A 433 -23.51 -34.73 15.95
CA LEU A 433 -24.13 -33.64 16.73
C LEU A 433 -25.63 -33.45 16.46
N LEU A 434 -26.19 -34.11 15.45
CA LEU A 434 -27.63 -34.10 15.12
C LEU A 434 -28.59 -34.25 16.33
N PRO A 435 -28.29 -35.08 17.36
CA PRO A 435 -29.16 -35.21 18.53
C PRO A 435 -29.36 -33.89 19.32
N ASN A 436 -28.48 -32.91 19.18
CA ASN A 436 -28.63 -31.59 19.80
C ASN A 436 -29.70 -30.73 19.13
N MET A 437 -30.24 -31.14 17.98
CA MET A 437 -31.23 -30.41 17.20
C MET A 437 -32.59 -31.12 17.19
N LYS A 438 -33.67 -30.37 17.00
CA LYS A 438 -35.03 -30.86 16.76
C LYS A 438 -35.24 -31.12 15.26
N PRO A 439 -36.14 -32.06 14.86
CA PRO A 439 -36.42 -32.35 13.45
C PRO A 439 -37.26 -31.27 12.75
N TYR A 440 -37.63 -30.19 13.43
CA TYR A 440 -38.42 -29.09 12.88
C TYR A 440 -37.54 -28.08 12.14
N MET A 441 -38.16 -27.21 11.36
CA MET A 441 -37.49 -26.15 10.62
C MET A 441 -37.90 -24.78 11.15
N LEU A 442 -36.93 -23.88 11.22
CA LEU A 442 -37.10 -22.45 11.47
C LEU A 442 -36.50 -21.70 10.29
N VAL A 443 -37.20 -20.68 9.82
CA VAL A 443 -36.68 -19.76 8.79
C VAL A 443 -36.36 -18.44 9.47
N GLU A 444 -35.12 -18.01 9.38
CA GLU A 444 -34.62 -16.76 9.95
C GLU A 444 -33.55 -16.21 9.00
N ASP A 445 -33.62 -14.92 8.68
CA ASP A 445 -32.68 -14.22 7.79
C ASP A 445 -32.48 -14.90 6.40
N GLY A 446 -33.54 -15.52 5.88
CA GLY A 446 -33.50 -16.22 4.58
C GLY A 446 -32.87 -17.62 4.64
N GLU A 447 -32.48 -18.09 5.83
CA GLU A 447 -31.85 -19.40 6.04
C GLU A 447 -32.78 -20.35 6.78
N THR A 448 -32.73 -21.63 6.42
CA THR A 448 -33.49 -22.68 7.11
C THR A 448 -32.59 -23.41 8.10
N LYS A 449 -32.97 -23.40 9.38
CA LYS A 449 -32.22 -24.03 10.47
C LYS A 449 -33.09 -24.98 11.28
N HIS A 450 -32.44 -25.91 11.98
CA HIS A 450 -33.13 -26.73 12.97
C HIS A 450 -33.10 -26.04 14.34
N PRO A 451 -34.23 -25.93 15.07
CA PRO A 451 -34.20 -25.46 16.44
C PRO A 451 -33.33 -26.38 17.30
N HIS A 452 -32.58 -25.77 18.21
CA HIS A 452 -31.84 -26.42 19.26
C HIS A 452 -32.78 -27.19 20.19
N ARG A 453 -32.37 -28.38 20.60
CA ARG A 453 -33.19 -29.30 21.38
C ARG A 453 -33.41 -28.84 22.81
N TYR A 454 -32.38 -28.24 23.40
CA TYR A 454 -32.27 -28.01 24.84
C TYR A 454 -32.41 -26.52 25.18
N PRO A 455 -33.59 -26.05 25.64
CA PRO A 455 -33.83 -24.64 25.92
C PRO A 455 -32.84 -24.05 26.94
N GLU A 456 -32.38 -24.85 27.89
CA GLU A 456 -31.44 -24.48 28.96
C GLU A 456 -30.01 -24.18 28.47
N ASP A 457 -29.64 -24.67 27.28
CA ASP A 457 -28.31 -24.39 26.72
C ASP A 457 -28.21 -22.91 26.32
N LYS A 458 -27.08 -22.28 26.58
CA LYS A 458 -26.82 -20.88 26.23
C LYS A 458 -26.31 -20.74 24.78
N GLN A 459 -26.25 -19.49 24.31
CA GLN A 459 -25.52 -19.16 23.09
C GLN A 459 -24.02 -19.45 23.27
N GLN A 460 -23.41 -20.08 22.27
CA GLN A 460 -22.03 -20.55 22.27
C GLN A 460 -21.26 -19.98 21.08
N GLY A 461 -20.00 -19.65 21.31
CA GLY A 461 -19.07 -19.34 20.23
C GLY A 461 -18.35 -20.59 19.74
N PHE A 462 -17.84 -20.56 18.51
CA PHE A 462 -16.79 -21.48 18.09
C PHE A 462 -15.68 -20.80 17.29
N ILE A 463 -14.46 -21.32 17.42
CA ILE A 463 -13.30 -20.91 16.64
C ILE A 463 -12.70 -22.14 15.96
N VAL A 464 -12.28 -21.95 14.72
CA VAL A 464 -11.65 -23.00 13.91
C VAL A 464 -10.15 -22.78 13.87
N PHE A 465 -9.38 -23.84 14.09
CA PHE A 465 -7.93 -23.86 13.85
C PHE A 465 -7.61 -24.94 12.82
N SER A 466 -6.89 -24.56 11.77
CA SER A 466 -6.41 -25.49 10.76
C SER A 466 -5.04 -25.07 10.20
N ALA A 467 -4.23 -26.08 9.88
CA ALA A 467 -2.90 -25.87 9.31
C ALA A 467 -2.79 -26.66 8.00
N ALA A 468 -2.17 -26.06 6.99
CA ALA A 468 -1.96 -26.64 5.67
C ALA A 468 -0.48 -26.64 5.28
N GLY A 469 -0.10 -27.56 4.39
CA GLY A 469 1.26 -27.63 3.85
C GLY A 469 1.56 -26.51 2.86
N PHE A 470 0.61 -26.20 1.98
CA PHE A 470 0.74 -25.19 0.92
C PHE A 470 0.76 -23.75 1.46
N PRO A 471 1.41 -22.81 0.75
CA PRO A 471 1.74 -21.48 1.28
C PRO A 471 0.61 -20.44 1.17
N GLU A 472 -0.48 -20.73 0.46
CA GLU A 472 -1.64 -19.85 0.36
C GLU A 472 -2.82 -20.28 1.26
N VAL A 473 -3.59 -19.30 1.75
CA VAL A 473 -4.86 -19.56 2.45
C VAL A 473 -6.02 -19.69 1.45
N GLU A 474 -6.07 -18.78 0.49
CA GLU A 474 -7.03 -18.83 -0.61
C GLU A 474 -6.85 -20.10 -1.42
N HIS A 475 -7.95 -20.64 -1.94
CA HIS A 475 -8.03 -21.91 -2.67
C HIS A 475 -7.75 -23.16 -1.82
N ASN A 476 -6.91 -23.09 -0.79
CA ASN A 476 -6.63 -24.22 0.10
C ASN A 476 -7.71 -24.40 1.18
N PHE A 477 -8.14 -23.32 1.82
CA PHE A 477 -9.06 -23.37 2.96
C PHE A 477 -10.52 -23.08 2.58
N ASP A 478 -10.83 -22.83 1.30
CA ASP A 478 -12.15 -22.37 0.88
C ASP A 478 -13.26 -23.39 1.19
N GLY A 479 -13.01 -24.68 0.96
CA GLY A 479 -13.94 -25.75 1.34
C GLY A 479 -14.17 -25.84 2.85
N LEU A 480 -13.12 -25.60 3.64
CA LEU A 480 -13.19 -25.57 5.10
C LEU A 480 -13.97 -24.35 5.61
N LYS A 481 -13.68 -23.16 5.06
CA LYS A 481 -14.39 -21.90 5.32
C LYS A 481 -15.87 -22.06 5.06
N ALA A 482 -16.22 -22.54 3.86
CA ALA A 482 -17.61 -22.76 3.47
C ALA A 482 -18.35 -23.68 4.45
N MET A 483 -17.73 -24.80 4.84
CA MET A 483 -18.32 -25.74 5.79
C MET A 483 -18.65 -25.08 7.14
N PHE A 484 -17.70 -24.34 7.73
CA PHE A 484 -17.91 -23.71 9.04
C PHE A 484 -18.82 -22.48 8.99
N ARG A 485 -18.82 -21.74 7.87
CA ARG A 485 -19.79 -20.66 7.64
C ARG A 485 -21.21 -21.22 7.48
N CYS A 486 -21.39 -22.36 6.82
CA CYS A 486 -22.67 -23.08 6.80
C CYS A 486 -23.10 -23.54 8.20
N LEU A 487 -22.15 -24.04 9.02
CA LEU A 487 -22.44 -24.43 10.40
C LEU A 487 -22.90 -23.22 11.25
N HIS A 488 -22.33 -22.05 11.01
CA HIS A 488 -22.75 -20.82 11.68
C HIS A 488 -24.17 -20.40 11.30
N SER A 489 -24.50 -20.36 10.01
CA SER A 489 -25.81 -19.94 9.51
C SER A 489 -26.95 -20.87 9.94
N HIS A 490 -26.70 -22.17 9.89
CA HIS A 490 -27.73 -23.19 10.11
C HIS A 490 -27.87 -23.61 11.58
N SER A 491 -27.24 -22.89 12.51
CA SER A 491 -27.32 -23.15 13.95
C SER A 491 -28.09 -22.05 14.68
N GLU A 492 -28.99 -22.45 15.60
CA GLU A 492 -29.71 -21.50 16.46
C GLU A 492 -28.82 -20.96 17.60
N LYS A 493 -27.89 -21.77 18.13
CA LYS A 493 -27.14 -21.46 19.37
C LYS A 493 -25.62 -21.49 19.24
N THR A 494 -25.07 -21.79 18.07
CA THR A 494 -23.61 -21.95 17.90
C THR A 494 -23.13 -21.04 16.78
N SER A 495 -22.23 -20.10 17.09
CA SER A 495 -21.84 -19.05 16.15
C SER A 495 -20.33 -18.92 15.98
N LEU A 496 -19.88 -18.66 14.76
CA LEU A 496 -18.47 -18.55 14.42
C LEU A 496 -17.88 -17.23 14.95
N MET A 497 -16.81 -17.33 15.72
CA MET A 497 -16.08 -16.19 16.31
C MET A 497 -14.72 -15.92 15.68
N GLY A 498 -14.15 -16.90 14.98
CA GLY A 498 -12.84 -16.75 14.35
C GLY A 498 -12.35 -17.99 13.62
N GLU A 499 -11.44 -17.77 12.67
CA GLU A 499 -10.88 -18.75 11.76
C GLU A 499 -9.35 -18.56 11.67
N PHE A 500 -8.60 -19.42 12.34
CA PHE A 500 -7.13 -19.42 12.34
C PHE A 500 -6.61 -20.45 11.35
N TYR A 501 -6.23 -19.98 10.16
CA TYR A 501 -5.70 -20.81 9.08
C TYR A 501 -4.22 -20.52 8.87
N MET A 502 -3.37 -21.51 9.13
CA MET A 502 -1.93 -21.42 8.95
C MET A 502 -1.51 -22.13 7.66
N PRO A 503 -1.14 -21.41 6.60
CA PRO A 503 -0.50 -22.00 5.44
C PRO A 503 0.99 -22.28 5.72
N GLY A 504 1.66 -23.02 4.85
CA GLY A 504 3.11 -23.25 4.92
C GLY A 504 3.53 -23.83 6.28
N ALA A 505 2.73 -24.71 6.87
CA ALA A 505 2.86 -25.09 8.27
C ALA A 505 4.14 -25.89 8.56
N GLU A 506 4.72 -26.56 7.57
CA GLU A 506 5.97 -27.29 7.75
C GLU A 506 7.18 -26.33 7.89
N LEU A 507 7.08 -25.10 7.35
CA LEU A 507 8.14 -24.08 7.38
C LEU A 507 8.47 -23.62 8.81
N ILE A 508 7.48 -23.52 9.70
CA ILE A 508 7.67 -22.97 11.06
C ILE A 508 8.58 -23.84 11.94
N SER A 509 8.90 -25.06 11.49
CA SER A 509 9.85 -25.94 12.17
C SER A 509 11.31 -25.56 11.88
N GLN A 510 11.55 -24.79 10.81
CA GLN A 510 12.89 -24.43 10.39
C GLN A 510 13.38 -23.17 11.12
N PRO A 511 14.65 -23.11 11.55
CA PRO A 511 15.17 -21.96 12.29
C PRO A 511 15.02 -20.60 11.58
N VAL A 512 15.06 -20.57 10.25
CA VAL A 512 14.90 -19.34 9.44
C VAL A 512 13.52 -18.70 9.58
N TYR A 513 12.50 -19.47 10.01
CA TYR A 513 11.14 -18.98 10.26
C TYR A 513 10.85 -18.78 11.75
N ALA A 514 11.88 -18.56 12.58
CA ALA A 514 11.71 -18.33 14.02
C ALA A 514 10.83 -17.10 14.32
N GLU A 515 11.03 -15.99 13.61
CA GLU A 515 10.22 -14.77 13.77
C GLU A 515 8.75 -15.01 13.39
N ARG A 516 8.50 -15.66 12.24
CA ARG A 516 7.16 -16.09 11.84
C ARG A 516 6.49 -16.95 12.90
N ARG A 517 7.24 -17.91 13.46
CA ARG A 517 6.76 -18.81 14.51
C ARG A 517 6.36 -17.99 15.74
N GLU A 518 7.23 -17.11 16.24
CA GLU A 518 6.96 -16.25 17.39
C GLU A 518 5.73 -15.36 17.17
N ARG A 519 5.59 -14.77 15.97
CA ARG A 519 4.41 -14.00 15.58
C ARG A 519 3.12 -14.80 15.70
N ILE A 520 3.11 -16.05 15.23
CA ILE A 520 1.96 -16.96 15.36
C ILE A 520 1.67 -17.28 16.83
N GLU A 521 2.71 -17.59 17.62
CA GLU A 521 2.58 -17.87 19.06
C GLU A 521 1.91 -16.71 19.79
N GLN A 522 2.38 -15.48 19.53
CA GLN A 522 1.87 -14.27 20.14
C GLN A 522 0.44 -13.95 19.67
N ALA A 523 0.16 -14.09 18.37
CA ALA A 523 -1.17 -13.86 17.82
C ALA A 523 -2.22 -14.80 18.43
N CYS A 524 -1.91 -16.11 18.50
CA CYS A 524 -2.80 -17.08 19.12
C CYS A 524 -2.98 -16.81 20.62
N SER A 525 -1.90 -16.52 21.36
CA SER A 525 -1.97 -16.21 22.79
C SER A 525 -2.82 -14.95 23.06
N ASN A 526 -2.58 -13.87 22.33
CA ASN A 526 -3.34 -12.64 22.48
C ASN A 526 -4.81 -12.81 22.12
N ALA A 527 -5.12 -13.61 21.10
CA ALA A 527 -6.49 -13.96 20.74
C ALA A 527 -7.20 -14.74 21.86
N GLY A 528 -6.50 -15.68 22.50
CA GLY A 528 -7.01 -16.45 23.63
C GLY A 528 -7.32 -15.56 24.83
N GLU A 529 -6.44 -14.62 25.16
CA GLU A 529 -6.66 -13.66 26.23
C GLU A 529 -7.83 -12.72 25.91
N GLN A 530 -7.87 -12.19 24.68
CA GLN A 530 -8.91 -11.26 24.24
C GLN A 530 -10.29 -11.89 24.22
N VAL A 531 -10.44 -13.13 23.75
CA VAL A 531 -11.77 -13.75 23.66
C VAL A 531 -12.42 -13.90 25.03
N VAL A 532 -11.63 -14.13 26.07
CA VAL A 532 -12.10 -14.27 27.45
C VAL A 532 -12.43 -12.89 28.04
N LYS A 533 -11.50 -11.94 27.91
CA LYS A 533 -11.66 -10.59 28.49
C LYS A 533 -12.73 -9.76 27.79
N GLU A 534 -12.76 -9.81 26.46
CA GLU A 534 -13.55 -8.90 25.63
C GLU A 534 -14.70 -9.59 24.88
N GLY A 535 -14.75 -10.93 24.83
CA GLY A 535 -15.80 -11.66 24.12
C GLY A 535 -15.71 -11.60 22.60
N LYS A 536 -14.56 -11.22 22.04
CA LYS A 536 -14.34 -11.08 20.59
C LYS A 536 -12.92 -11.50 20.20
N VAL A 537 -12.70 -11.71 18.90
CA VAL A 537 -11.37 -12.00 18.33
C VAL A 537 -11.06 -10.95 17.26
N ASN A 538 -9.95 -10.23 17.40
CA ASN A 538 -9.52 -9.27 16.41
C ASN A 538 -9.00 -9.97 15.14
N MET A 539 -9.45 -9.50 13.97
CA MET A 539 -9.00 -9.96 12.65
C MET A 539 -7.49 -9.94 12.47
N ALA A 540 -6.79 -8.99 13.10
CA ALA A 540 -5.34 -8.88 13.05
C ALA A 540 -4.63 -10.16 13.52
N PHE A 541 -5.18 -10.88 14.52
CA PHE A 541 -4.59 -12.13 15.00
C PHE A 541 -4.71 -13.25 13.96
N MET A 542 -5.85 -13.33 13.27
CA MET A 542 -6.07 -14.32 12.22
C MET A 542 -5.19 -14.02 11.00
N ARG A 543 -5.07 -12.74 10.61
CA ARG A 543 -4.17 -12.29 9.53
C ARG A 543 -2.70 -12.57 9.83
N ALA A 544 -2.27 -12.36 11.08
CA ALA A 544 -0.90 -12.67 11.51
C ALA A 544 -0.55 -14.17 11.37
N VAL A 545 -1.55 -15.05 11.53
CA VAL A 545 -1.38 -16.51 11.33
C VAL A 545 -1.43 -16.89 9.85
N ALA A 546 -2.27 -16.21 9.06
CA ALA A 546 -2.47 -16.47 7.64
C ALA A 546 -1.27 -16.09 6.76
N ASP A 547 -0.37 -15.25 7.24
CA ASP A 547 0.79 -14.82 6.45
C ASP A 547 1.92 -15.86 6.46
N ALA A 548 2.21 -16.43 5.29
CA ALA A 548 3.25 -17.43 5.09
C ALA A 548 4.67 -16.85 5.04
N GLU A 549 4.83 -15.54 4.79
CA GLU A 549 6.13 -14.88 4.53
C GLU A 549 6.98 -15.56 3.44
N ILE A 550 6.33 -16.19 2.46
CA ILE A 550 6.98 -16.82 1.32
C ILE A 550 6.09 -16.72 0.08
N THR A 551 6.71 -16.53 -1.08
CA THR A 551 6.01 -16.58 -2.38
C THR A 551 5.81 -18.02 -2.83
N GLN A 552 4.77 -18.29 -3.60
CA GLN A 552 4.50 -19.63 -4.15
C GLN A 552 5.71 -20.19 -4.92
N LYS A 553 6.33 -19.37 -5.78
CA LYS A 553 7.53 -19.76 -6.53
C LYS A 553 8.68 -20.20 -5.62
N LYS A 554 8.99 -19.41 -4.58
CA LYS A 554 10.07 -19.76 -3.65
C LYS A 554 9.73 -20.99 -2.82
N PHE A 555 8.46 -21.16 -2.45
CA PHE A 555 7.99 -22.36 -1.75
C PHE A 555 8.14 -23.61 -2.63
N GLN A 556 7.74 -23.51 -3.89
CA GLN A 556 7.90 -24.57 -4.89
C GLN A 556 9.38 -24.96 -5.04
N GLU A 557 10.27 -24.00 -5.33
CA GLU A 557 11.71 -24.24 -5.47
C GLU A 557 12.30 -24.97 -4.25
N GLN A 558 11.92 -24.54 -3.03
CA GLN A 558 12.36 -25.19 -1.80
C GLN A 558 11.79 -26.60 -1.62
N ALA A 559 10.52 -26.82 -1.94
CA ALA A 559 9.87 -28.11 -1.83
C ALA A 559 10.46 -29.11 -2.83
N ASP A 560 10.64 -28.69 -4.07
CA ASP A 560 11.20 -29.53 -5.15
C ASP A 560 12.66 -29.88 -4.84
N SER A 561 13.48 -28.91 -4.42
CA SER A 561 14.85 -29.16 -3.97
C SER A 561 14.92 -30.15 -2.81
N PHE A 562 13.99 -30.07 -1.86
CA PHE A 562 13.91 -31.02 -0.75
C PHE A 562 13.64 -32.44 -1.26
N TRP A 563 12.66 -32.62 -2.14
CA TRP A 563 12.33 -33.94 -2.70
C TRP A 563 13.44 -34.50 -3.59
N GLU A 564 14.06 -33.68 -4.43
CA GLU A 564 15.23 -34.06 -5.22
C GLU A 564 16.40 -34.53 -4.34
N SER A 565 16.62 -33.90 -3.18
CA SER A 565 17.68 -34.31 -2.24
C SER A 565 17.47 -35.71 -1.62
N LEU A 566 16.25 -36.23 -1.73
CA LEU A 566 15.86 -37.57 -1.28
C LEU A 566 15.91 -38.62 -2.40
N ASP A 567 16.12 -38.21 -3.66
CA ASP A 567 16.19 -39.13 -4.78
C ASP A 567 17.37 -40.12 -4.62
N GLY A 568 17.14 -41.37 -5.00
CA GLY A 568 18.12 -42.47 -4.84
C GLY A 568 18.34 -42.98 -3.42
N LYS A 569 17.86 -42.30 -2.37
CA LYS A 569 17.84 -42.83 -0.98
C LYS A 569 16.68 -43.81 -0.82
N SER A 570 16.73 -44.69 0.19
CA SER A 570 15.85 -45.87 0.35
C SER A 570 14.37 -45.55 0.70
N SER A 571 13.80 -44.52 0.10
CA SER A 571 12.42 -44.09 0.29
C SER A 571 11.85 -43.55 -1.04
N TYR A 572 11.14 -44.43 -1.75
CA TYR A 572 10.02 -44.15 -2.67
C TYR A 572 10.20 -43.43 -4.02
N LEU A 573 11.31 -42.72 -4.31
CA LEU A 573 11.38 -41.92 -5.55
C LEU A 573 11.91 -42.65 -6.80
N LYS A 574 12.44 -43.88 -6.69
CA LYS A 574 13.02 -44.60 -7.84
C LYS A 574 12.05 -44.85 -9.02
N SER A 575 10.74 -44.69 -8.82
CA SER A 575 9.71 -44.92 -9.85
C SER A 575 8.72 -43.77 -10.01
N ALA A 576 8.91 -42.63 -9.34
CA ALA A 576 8.06 -41.47 -9.57
C ALA A 576 8.51 -40.77 -10.86
N PRO A 577 7.60 -40.47 -11.81
CA PRO A 577 7.96 -39.71 -13.00
C PRO A 577 8.54 -38.36 -12.58
N LYS A 578 9.69 -38.00 -13.16
CA LYS A 578 10.31 -36.70 -12.92
C LYS A 578 9.37 -35.63 -13.47
N LEU A 579 9.18 -34.55 -12.71
CA LEU A 579 8.48 -33.37 -13.21
C LEU A 579 9.35 -32.75 -14.31
N GLU A 580 8.94 -32.94 -15.56
CA GLU A 580 9.44 -32.12 -16.68
C GLU A 580 8.70 -30.79 -16.60
N TYR A 581 9.38 -29.74 -16.11
CA TYR A 581 8.82 -28.38 -16.19
C TYR A 581 8.79 -27.96 -17.66
N THR A 582 7.63 -28.09 -18.30
CA THR A 582 7.36 -27.35 -19.53
C THR A 582 7.17 -25.89 -19.13
N THR A 583 8.21 -25.09 -19.31
CA THR A 583 8.09 -23.64 -19.31
C THR A 583 7.36 -23.23 -20.59
N ASP A 584 6.04 -23.38 -20.64
CA ASP A 584 5.22 -22.84 -21.72
C ASP A 584 3.91 -22.26 -21.18
N THR A 585 3.68 -21.02 -21.63
CA THR A 585 2.54 -20.08 -21.45
C THR A 585 2.39 -19.34 -20.13
#